data_AF-A0A6A7RYD6-F1
#
_entry.id   AF-A0A6A7RYD6-F1
#
_cell.length_a   1.000
_cell.length_b   1.000
_cell.length_c   1.000
_cell.angle_alpha   90.00
_cell.angle_beta   90.00
_cell.angle_gamma   90.00
#
_symmetry.space_group_name_H-M   'P 1'
#
loop_
_entity.id
_entity.type
_entity.pdbx_description
1 polymer ?
#
loop_
_entity_poly.entity_id
_entity_poly.type
_entity_poly.pdbx_seq_one_letter_code
_entity_poly.pdbx_strand_id
1 'polypeptide(L)' 'MKIPLQRYRCPLGRLQPDVTNLEAVKETGWREQRILVVSDADDRLNFVEREFVRRLGERLYGPGGRRHD' A
#
# COMPACT_ATOMS: atom_id res chain seq x y z
N MET A 1 1.51 -18.49 -13.59
CA MET A 1 0.04 -18.45 -13.34
C MET A 1 -0.48 -17.06 -13.70
N LYS A 2 -1.41 -16.94 -14.64
CA LYS A 2 -2.16 -15.70 -14.87
C LYS A 2 -3.35 -15.72 -13.91
N ILE A 3 -3.27 -14.96 -12.83
CA ILE A 3 -4.40 -14.78 -11.91
C ILE A 3 -5.41 -13.89 -12.63
N PRO A 4 -6.64 -14.34 -12.92
CA PRO A 4 -7.64 -13.47 -13.51
C PRO A 4 -7.97 -12.36 -12.52
N LEU A 5 -7.98 -11.11 -13.00
CA LEU A 5 -8.45 -9.97 -12.21
C LEU A 5 -9.93 -10.22 -11.89
N GLN A 6 -10.23 -10.71 -10.69
CA GLN A 6 -11.61 -10.73 -10.20
C GLN A 6 -12.08 -9.29 -10.07
N ARG A 7 -12.77 -8.79 -11.11
CA ARG A 7 -13.59 -7.59 -10.99
C ARG A 7 -14.81 -7.95 -10.14
N TYR A 8 -14.62 -7.97 -8.83
CA TYR A 8 -15.74 -7.81 -7.90
C TYR A 8 -16.34 -6.42 -8.16
N ARG A 9 -17.36 -6.37 -9.03
CA ARG A 9 -17.98 -5.13 -9.46
C ARG A 9 -19.16 -4.88 -8.54
N CYS A 10 -18.95 -4.21 -7.41
CA CYS A 10 -20.06 -3.70 -6.63
C CYS A 10 -20.88 -2.75 -7.53
N PRO A 11 -22.22 -2.89 -7.60
CA PRO A 11 -23.04 -2.02 -8.44
C PRO A 11 -22.98 -0.56 -7.98
N LEU A 12 -22.75 -0.32 -6.69
CA LEU A 12 -22.59 1.02 -6.09
C LEU A 12 -21.29 1.72 -6.47
N GLY A 13 -20.21 0.98 -6.78
CA GLY A 13 -18.91 1.58 -7.12
C GLY A 13 -18.93 2.37 -8.44
N ARG A 14 -19.89 2.09 -9.32
CA ARG A 14 -20.11 2.88 -10.56
C ARG A 14 -20.77 4.24 -10.30
N LEU A 15 -21.43 4.37 -9.15
CA LEU A 15 -22.13 5.59 -8.73
C LEU A 15 -21.27 6.42 -7.77
N GLN A 16 -20.09 5.93 -7.38
CA GLN A 16 -19.16 6.69 -6.57
C GLN A 16 -18.56 7.81 -7.44
N PRO A 17 -18.80 9.08 -7.09
CA PRO A 17 -18.34 10.22 -7.89
C PRO A 17 -16.81 10.37 -7.84
N ASP A 18 -16.17 9.78 -6.84
CA ASP A 18 -14.72 9.81 -6.65
C ASP A 18 -14.21 8.38 -6.44
N VAL A 19 -13.21 7.99 -7.23
CA VAL A 19 -12.52 6.72 -7.11
C VAL A 19 -11.27 6.98 -6.29
N THR A 20 -11.21 6.42 -5.08
CA THR A 20 -10.06 6.58 -4.20
C THR A 20 -8.77 6.17 -4.91
N ASN A 21 -7.83 7.11 -5.04
CA ASN A 21 -6.49 6.82 -5.53
C ASN A 21 -5.72 6.02 -4.47
N LEU A 22 -5.83 4.69 -4.56
CA LEU A 22 -5.21 3.74 -3.63
C LEU A 22 -3.69 3.90 -3.54
N GLU A 23 -3.01 4.26 -4.63
CA GLU A 23 -1.55 4.45 -4.60
C GLU A 23 -1.16 5.70 -3.84
N ALA A 24 -1.89 6.81 -4.04
CA ALA A 24 -1.68 8.02 -3.24
C ALA A 24 -1.92 7.77 -1.74
N VAL A 25 -2.97 7.01 -1.40
CA VAL A 25 -3.27 6.65 0.00
C VAL A 25 -2.14 5.83 0.62
N LYS A 26 -1.59 4.85 -0.10
CA LYS A 26 -0.46 4.04 0.39
C LYS A 26 0.82 4.85 0.51
N GLU A 27 1.09 5.72 -0.46
CA GLU A 27 2.26 6.61 -0.44
C GLU A 27 2.23 7.55 0.76
N THR A 28 1.09 8.20 1.01
CA THR A 28 0.86 9.05 2.18
C THR A 28 0.98 8.26 3.48
N GLY A 29 0.31 7.09 3.58
CA GLY A 29 0.38 6.24 4.76
C GLY A 29 1.81 5.81 5.10
N TRP A 30 2.65 5.51 4.10
CA TRP A 30 4.05 5.19 4.32
C TRP A 30 4.87 6.42 4.75
N ARG A 31 4.75 7.53 4.03
CA ARG A 31 5.58 8.72 4.24
C ARG A 31 5.30 9.43 5.55
N GLU A 32 4.03 9.49 5.95
CA GLU A 32 3.61 10.22 7.14
C GLU A 32 3.60 9.34 8.39
N GLN A 33 3.27 8.05 8.23
CA GLN A 33 2.93 7.19 9.37
C GLN A 33 3.71 5.86 9.39
N ARG A 34 4.53 5.57 8.38
CA ARG A 34 5.26 4.29 8.24
C ARG A 34 4.32 3.07 8.19
N ILE A 35 3.16 3.25 7.56
CA ILE A 35 2.14 2.20 7.41
C ILE A 35 2.15 1.67 5.97
N LEU A 36 2.35 0.36 5.84
CA LEU A 36 2.17 -0.39 4.60
C LEU A 36 1.19 -1.53 4.86
N VAL A 37 -0.10 -1.23 4.91
CA VAL A 37 -1.20 -2.09 5.43
C VAL A 37 -1.09 -2.35 6.94
N VAL A 38 0.12 -2.58 7.44
CA VAL A 38 0.50 -2.66 8.85
C VAL A 38 1.61 -1.66 9.14
N SER A 39 1.69 -1.19 10.39
CA SER A 39 2.80 -0.33 10.83
C SER A 39 4.09 -1.16 10.97
N ASP A 40 5.25 -0.57 10.64
CA ASP A 40 6.54 -1.17 10.96
C ASP A 40 6.80 -1.26 12.49
N ALA A 41 6.03 -0.50 13.27
CA ALA A 41 6.04 -0.50 14.72
C ALA A 41 5.00 -1.46 15.36
N ASP A 42 4.24 -2.26 14.61
CA ASP A 42 3.22 -3.17 15.17
C ASP A 42 3.82 -4.27 16.07
N ASP A 43 3.34 -4.35 17.32
CA ASP A 43 3.82 -5.27 18.37
C ASP A 43 3.60 -6.75 18.11
N ARG A 44 2.73 -7.09 17.17
CA ARG A 44 2.53 -8.47 16.74
C ARG A 44 3.61 -8.96 15.79
N LEU A 45 4.41 -8.04 15.22
CA LEU A 45 5.49 -8.36 14.31
C LEU A 45 6.79 -8.63 15.05
N ASN A 46 7.46 -9.71 14.66
CA ASN A 46 8.83 -9.96 15.10
C ASN A 46 9.82 -9.04 14.36
N PHE A 47 11.08 -9.01 14.82
CA PHE A 47 12.11 -8.14 14.26
C PHE A 47 12.28 -8.27 12.74
N VAL A 48 12.27 -9.50 12.22
CA VAL A 48 12.46 -9.76 10.78
C VAL A 48 11.29 -9.23 9.97
N GLU A 49 10.07 -9.41 10.47
CA GLU A 49 8.86 -8.94 9.81
C GLU A 49 8.80 -7.40 9.76
N ARG A 50 9.17 -6.73 10.85
CA ARG A 50 9.27 -5.26 10.92
C ARG A 50 10.28 -4.73 9.91
N GLU A 51 11.46 -5.34 9.85
CA GLU A 51 12.49 -4.97 8.88
C GLU A 51 12.02 -5.18 7.44
N PHE A 52 11.27 -6.24 7.19
CA PHE A 52 10.72 -6.50 5.86
C PHE A 52 9.71 -5.44 5.44
N VAL A 53 8.75 -5.09 6.32
CA VAL A 53 7.79 -4.00 6.11
C VAL A 53 8.52 -2.69 5.85
N ARG A 54 9.53 -2.37 6.67
CA ARG A 54 10.34 -1.15 6.55
C ARG A 54 11.05 -1.05 5.20
N ARG A 55 11.80 -2.07 4.82
CA ARG A 55 12.54 -2.10 3.55
C ARG A 55 11.60 -2.06 2.35
N LEU A 56 10.45 -2.74 2.44
CA LEU A 56 9.46 -2.74 1.37
C LEU A 56 8.83 -1.37 1.19
N GLY A 57 8.41 -0.74 2.29
CA GLY A 57 7.85 0.61 2.29
C GLY A 57 8.84 1.62 1.73
N GLU A 58 10.10 1.60 2.18
CA GLU A 58 11.16 2.49 1.66
C GLU A 58 11.39 2.30 0.15
N ARG A 59 11.42 1.05 -0.31
CA ARG A 59 11.64 0.74 -1.73
C ARG A 59 10.50 1.22 -2.62
N LEU A 60 9.27 1.17 -2.12
CA LEU A 60 8.06 1.53 -2.88
C LEU A 60 7.75 3.03 -2.80
N TYR A 61 7.82 3.63 -1.62
CA TYR A 61 7.29 4.98 -1.34
C TYR A 61 8.33 5.92 -0.69
N GLY A 62 9.55 5.44 -0.44
CA GLY A 62 10.64 6.24 0.12
C GLY A 62 11.17 7.32 -0.84
N PRO A 63 12.13 8.15 -0.39
CA PRO A 63 12.62 9.32 -1.12
C PRO A 63 13.30 8.99 -2.46
N GLY A 64 13.67 7.72 -2.69
CA GLY A 64 14.21 7.22 -3.96
C GLY A 64 13.32 6.22 -4.69
N GLY A 65 12.05 6.08 -4.27
CA GLY A 65 11.08 5.20 -4.92
C GLY A 65 10.89 5.62 -6.38
N ARG A 66 11.26 4.72 -7.32
CA ARG A 66 11.12 4.98 -8.76
C ARG A 66 9.67 5.35 -9.04
N ARG A 67 9.44 6.60 -9.47
CA ARG A 67 8.30 6.95 -10.32
C ARG A 67 8.45 6.09 -11.57
N HIS A 68 7.77 4.95 -11.58
CA HIS A 68 7.63 4.17 -12.80
C HIS A 68 6.60 4.95 -13.63
N ASP A 69 7.10 5.81 -14.51
CA ASP A 69 6.35 6.38 -15.63
C ASP A 69 5.97 5.24 -16.60
#